data_AF-A0A6I3XBZ9-F1
#
_entry.id   AF-A0A6I3XBZ9-F1
#
_cell.length_a   1.000
_cell.length_b   1.000
_cell.length_c   1.000
_cell.angle_alpha   90.00
_cell.angle_beta   90.00
_cell.angle_gamma   90.00
#
_symmetry.space_group_name_H-M   'P 1'
#
loop_
_entity.id
_entity.type
_entity.pdbx_description
1 polymer ?
#
loop_
_entity_poly.entity_id
_entity_poly.type
_entity_poly.pdbx_seq_one_letter_code
_entity_poly.pdbx_strand_id
1 'polypeptide(L)'
;MTSPASTDYPRSSSWQDFERLSLDLLSAVYQTRFRRWGSAGQRKDGVDAWAKLPDGKVVAVRCEGRTEHFGQVLTRTDIDTALSELAGFPHPVAEFILLTTAPDDAATAAYAAELTASRRATGQSSVAVWGWQTISGHIGQHEKVRTAFYGHEGASSGGRKLALAAALLLIVAGGAGSLFLGKNAIDASKTRPQSASANVDDIVKSLDDLGNTYKECQAVLGQGTFTFTHELISSCRDPATKQLSALTKKVDKQRAGFDQGLQAELSRTLVIFNEDVREAVAVTSVTHAFDNEVVQAMKNACGQGAPQARAASARKAGAEAAAAQVRYYFLLKDFIVPELETARTILQLHARNAPAPEEMKAAAGRMEQLLMARTAYAGTPTPWPFTQSSAKHASTRDATPEPGPQSDAAEEAHWRRVLAKSSTDSLYGRKNDIEALISCGALKEDARTLAQPPGA
;
A
#
# COMPACT_ATOMS: atom_id res chain seq x y z
N MET A 1 24.38 -29.44 14.44
CA MET A 1 23.43 -29.12 13.35
C MET A 1 22.78 -27.80 13.71
N THR A 2 23.20 -26.72 13.06
CA THR A 2 22.72 -25.35 13.34
C THR A 2 21.35 -25.15 12.70
N SER A 3 20.34 -24.84 13.51
CA SER A 3 19.02 -24.40 13.02
C SER A 3 19.18 -23.22 12.06
N PRO A 4 18.48 -23.20 10.91
CA PRO A 4 18.47 -22.02 10.07
C PRO A 4 17.84 -20.87 10.85
N ALA A 5 18.53 -19.73 10.88
CA ALA A 5 18.05 -18.52 11.51
C ALA A 5 16.64 -18.19 10.97
N SER A 6 15.67 -18.06 11.87
CA SER A 6 14.33 -17.58 11.51
C SER A 6 14.48 -16.17 10.95
N THR A 7 14.35 -16.05 9.64
CA THR A 7 14.30 -14.73 8.99
C THR A 7 12.95 -14.13 9.36
N ASP A 8 12.96 -13.07 10.18
CA ASP A 8 11.74 -12.42 10.64
C ASP A 8 11.23 -11.49 9.52
N TYR A 9 10.32 -11.99 8.69
CA TYR A 9 9.66 -11.19 7.67
C TYR A 9 8.59 -10.30 8.33
N PRO A 10 8.52 -9.00 8.01
CA PRO A 10 7.50 -8.15 8.60
C PRO A 10 6.10 -8.60 8.19
N ARG A 11 5.20 -8.68 9.17
CA ARG A 11 3.78 -8.97 8.99
C ARG A 11 3.15 -7.96 8.04
N SER A 12 2.28 -8.43 7.16
CA SER A 12 1.46 -7.56 6.33
C SER A 12 0.66 -6.60 7.21
N SER A 13 0.68 -5.31 6.87
CA SER A 13 0.00 -4.25 7.64
C SER A 13 -1.48 -4.08 7.28
N SER A 14 -1.93 -4.72 6.19
CA SER A 14 -3.31 -4.73 5.74
C SER A 14 -3.75 -6.12 5.32
N TRP A 15 -5.06 -6.40 5.43
CA TRP A 15 -5.65 -7.65 4.97
C TRP A 15 -5.46 -7.87 3.47
N GLN A 16 -5.51 -6.81 2.66
CA GLN A 16 -5.32 -6.90 1.21
C GLN A 16 -3.89 -7.29 0.83
N ASP A 17 -2.89 -6.78 1.55
CA ASP A 17 -1.49 -7.17 1.33
C ASP A 17 -1.25 -8.61 1.80
N PHE A 18 -1.89 -9.00 2.90
CA PHE A 18 -1.83 -10.37 3.42
C PHE A 18 -2.46 -11.38 2.46
N GLU A 19 -3.64 -11.09 1.91
CA GLU A 19 -4.31 -11.92 0.91
C GLU A 19 -3.42 -12.07 -0.33
N ARG A 20 -2.87 -10.97 -0.85
CA ARG A 20 -2.00 -11.01 -2.03
C ARG A 20 -0.74 -11.85 -1.79
N LEU A 21 -0.05 -11.64 -0.66
CA LEU A 21 1.12 -12.42 -0.26
C LEU A 21 0.79 -13.91 -0.18
N SER A 22 -0.32 -14.23 0.48
CA SER A 22 -0.78 -15.60 0.70
C SER A 22 -1.03 -16.34 -0.62
N LEU A 23 -1.69 -15.70 -1.59
CA LEU A 23 -1.99 -16.30 -2.89
C LEU A 23 -0.72 -16.58 -3.71
N ASP A 24 0.20 -15.63 -3.76
CA ASP A 24 1.46 -15.79 -4.48
C ASP A 24 2.38 -16.83 -3.80
N LEU A 25 2.38 -16.85 -2.46
CA LEU A 25 3.11 -17.83 -1.67
C LEU A 25 2.60 -19.25 -1.92
N LEU A 26 1.29 -19.47 -1.78
CA LEU A 26 0.69 -20.78 -2.05
C LEU A 26 0.85 -21.20 -3.52
N SER A 27 0.81 -20.24 -4.45
CA SER A 27 1.09 -20.55 -5.85
C SER A 27 2.50 -21.05 -6.08
N ALA A 28 3.47 -20.55 -5.30
CA ALA A 28 4.84 -21.04 -5.30
C ALA A 28 4.97 -22.41 -4.59
N VAL A 29 4.34 -22.59 -3.44
CA VAL A 29 4.37 -23.84 -2.65
C VAL A 29 3.81 -25.00 -3.46
N TYR A 30 2.64 -24.83 -4.07
CA TYR A 30 1.96 -25.89 -4.84
C TYR A 30 2.35 -25.93 -6.32
N GLN A 31 3.26 -25.06 -6.74
CA GLN A 31 3.68 -24.89 -8.15
C GLN A 31 2.49 -24.77 -9.11
N THR A 32 1.38 -24.19 -8.62
CA THR A 32 0.09 -24.12 -9.31
C THR A 32 -0.55 -22.79 -8.96
N ARG A 33 -1.03 -22.04 -9.96
CA ARG A 33 -1.61 -20.71 -9.73
C ARG A 33 -2.93 -20.80 -8.95
N PHE A 34 -2.94 -20.22 -7.75
CA PHE A 34 -4.17 -19.96 -6.99
C PHE A 34 -4.96 -18.83 -7.63
N ARG A 35 -6.28 -18.97 -7.62
CA ARG A 35 -7.24 -18.01 -8.17
C ARG A 35 -8.17 -17.56 -7.06
N ARG A 36 -8.42 -16.25 -6.97
CA ARG A 36 -9.42 -15.71 -6.04
C ARG A 36 -10.79 -16.36 -6.29
N TRP A 37 -11.50 -16.66 -5.22
CA TRP A 37 -12.88 -17.10 -5.26
C TRP A 37 -13.79 -15.95 -4.83
N GLY A 38 -14.57 -15.43 -5.76
CA GLY A 38 -15.40 -14.23 -5.56
C GLY A 38 -14.76 -12.92 -6.03
N SER A 39 -15.51 -11.82 -5.87
CA SER A 39 -15.08 -10.48 -6.27
C SER A 39 -14.27 -9.81 -5.15
N ALA A 40 -13.33 -8.92 -5.49
CA ALA A 40 -12.60 -8.13 -4.50
C ALA A 40 -13.59 -7.43 -3.55
N GLY A 41 -13.54 -7.76 -2.25
CA GLY A 41 -14.47 -7.20 -1.26
C GLY A 41 -15.63 -8.12 -0.81
N GLN A 42 -15.92 -9.24 -1.48
CA GLN A 42 -16.94 -10.20 -1.02
C GLN A 42 -16.43 -11.64 -0.97
N ARG A 43 -16.36 -12.21 0.25
CA ARG A 43 -16.12 -13.64 0.47
C ARG A 43 -17.33 -14.42 -0.05
N LYS A 44 -17.10 -15.39 -0.93
CA LYS A 44 -18.12 -16.35 -1.37
C LYS A 44 -17.79 -17.70 -0.77
N ASP A 45 -18.77 -18.37 -0.19
CA ASP A 45 -18.66 -19.76 0.27
C ASP A 45 -17.45 -20.04 1.18
N GLY A 46 -17.06 -19.08 2.03
CA GLY A 46 -15.97 -19.23 2.98
C GLY A 46 -14.55 -19.29 2.39
N VAL A 47 -14.39 -19.20 1.08
CA VAL A 47 -13.11 -19.36 0.35
C VAL A 47 -12.67 -18.01 -0.21
N ASP A 48 -11.42 -17.63 0.05
CA ASP A 48 -10.81 -16.44 -0.55
C ASP A 48 -10.05 -16.79 -1.85
N ALA A 49 -9.43 -17.99 -1.92
CA ALA A 49 -8.79 -18.49 -3.15
C ALA A 49 -8.73 -20.01 -3.22
N TRP A 50 -8.52 -20.55 -4.43
CA TRP A 50 -8.38 -21.98 -4.65
C TRP A 50 -7.48 -22.31 -5.85
N ALA A 51 -7.01 -23.55 -5.92
CA ALA A 51 -6.30 -24.11 -7.05
C ALA A 51 -6.71 -25.56 -7.30
N LYS A 52 -6.66 -25.98 -8.57
CA LYS A 52 -6.72 -27.40 -8.95
C LYS A 52 -5.31 -27.85 -9.33
N LEU A 53 -4.76 -28.80 -8.57
CA LEU A 53 -3.42 -29.36 -8.77
C LEU A 53 -3.37 -30.28 -9.99
N PRO A 54 -2.16 -30.59 -10.53
CA PRO A 54 -2.01 -31.48 -11.68
C PRO A 54 -2.59 -32.88 -11.48
N ASP A 55 -2.62 -33.38 -10.24
CA ASP A 55 -3.22 -34.68 -9.87
C ASP A 55 -4.76 -34.61 -9.71
N GLY A 56 -5.37 -33.46 -10.02
CA GLY A 56 -6.80 -33.24 -9.98
C GLY A 56 -7.36 -32.82 -8.62
N LYS A 57 -6.55 -32.82 -7.56
CA LYS A 57 -6.98 -32.38 -6.23
C LYS A 57 -7.23 -30.89 -6.18
N VAL A 58 -8.21 -30.47 -5.39
CA VAL A 58 -8.52 -29.05 -5.15
C VAL A 58 -8.02 -28.63 -3.78
N VAL A 59 -7.26 -27.53 -3.76
CA VAL A 59 -6.83 -26.84 -2.53
C VAL A 59 -7.63 -25.55 -2.43
N ALA A 60 -8.32 -25.35 -1.30
CA ALA A 60 -9.08 -24.14 -1.00
C ALA A 60 -8.45 -23.41 0.19
N VAL A 61 -8.52 -22.09 0.18
CA VAL A 61 -7.75 -21.23 1.09
C VAL A 61 -8.64 -20.12 1.62
N ARG A 62 -8.45 -19.83 2.90
CA ARG A 62 -9.06 -18.69 3.59
C ARG A 62 -7.98 -17.86 4.28
N CYS A 63 -7.98 -16.56 4.03
CA CYS A 63 -7.10 -15.59 4.68
C CYS A 63 -7.88 -14.88 5.78
N GLU A 64 -7.50 -15.11 7.03
CA GLU A 64 -8.17 -14.51 8.17
C GLU A 64 -7.72 -13.08 8.48
N GLY A 65 -8.61 -12.34 9.16
CA GLY A 65 -8.37 -10.94 9.55
C GLY A 65 -8.96 -9.89 8.61
N ARG A 66 -10.05 -10.22 7.90
CA ARG A 66 -10.81 -9.25 7.07
C ARG A 66 -11.61 -8.23 7.89
N THR A 67 -11.77 -8.47 9.19
CA THR A 67 -12.55 -7.67 10.15
C THR A 67 -11.67 -7.33 11.37
N GLU A 68 -12.26 -6.98 12.52
CA GLU A 68 -11.60 -6.54 13.78
C GLU A 68 -10.52 -7.50 14.35
N HIS A 69 -10.35 -8.68 13.75
CA HIS A 69 -9.49 -9.77 14.21
C HIS A 69 -8.16 -9.90 13.43
N PHE A 70 -7.78 -8.90 12.63
CA PHE A 70 -6.48 -8.92 11.93
C PHE A 70 -5.31 -8.98 12.91
N GLY A 71 -4.50 -10.05 12.83
CA GLY A 71 -3.37 -10.30 13.73
C GLY A 71 -3.74 -10.96 15.07
N GLN A 72 -5.00 -11.34 15.30
CA GLN A 72 -5.42 -12.10 16.48
C GLN A 72 -5.29 -13.62 16.25
N VAL A 73 -4.97 -14.36 17.33
CA VAL A 73 -4.84 -15.82 17.31
C VAL A 73 -6.20 -16.44 16.99
N LEU A 74 -6.22 -17.43 16.10
CA LEU A 74 -7.45 -18.13 15.73
C LEU A 74 -7.95 -18.98 16.89
N THR A 75 -9.28 -19.10 16.99
CA THR A 75 -9.95 -20.00 17.93
C THR A 75 -10.47 -21.24 17.22
N ARG A 76 -10.87 -22.26 17.99
CA ARG A 76 -11.56 -23.44 17.44
C ARG A 76 -12.84 -23.04 16.69
N THR A 77 -13.58 -22.08 17.24
CA THR A 77 -14.81 -21.54 16.64
C THR A 77 -14.54 -20.90 15.27
N ASP A 78 -13.41 -20.22 15.10
CA ASP A 78 -13.04 -19.63 13.80
C ASP A 78 -12.80 -20.71 12.75
N ILE A 79 -12.12 -21.80 13.14
CA ILE A 79 -11.85 -22.95 12.27
C ILE A 79 -13.17 -23.66 11.89
N ASP A 80 -14.06 -23.89 12.87
CA ASP A 80 -15.35 -24.53 12.63
C ASP A 80 -16.27 -23.68 11.74
N THR A 81 -16.29 -22.37 11.96
CA THR A 81 -17.03 -21.41 11.13
C THR A 81 -16.51 -21.44 9.70
N ALA A 82 -15.19 -21.43 9.52
CA ALA A 82 -14.58 -21.52 8.20
C ALA A 82 -14.95 -22.81 7.46
N LEU A 83 -14.98 -23.94 8.16
CA LEU A 83 -15.38 -25.23 7.58
C LEU A 83 -16.87 -25.31 7.25
N SER A 84 -17.72 -24.68 8.07
CA SER A 84 -19.15 -24.58 7.80
C SER A 84 -19.42 -23.77 6.52
N GLU A 85 -18.76 -22.63 6.37
CA GLU A 85 -18.88 -21.79 5.17
C GLU A 85 -18.34 -22.48 3.91
N LEU A 86 -17.25 -23.27 4.06
CA LEU A 86 -16.65 -24.06 2.96
C LEU A 86 -17.65 -25.04 2.32
N ALA A 87 -18.68 -25.48 3.04
CA ALA A 87 -19.68 -26.39 2.51
C ALA A 87 -20.43 -25.84 1.29
N GLY A 88 -20.47 -24.51 1.10
CA GLY A 88 -21.05 -23.87 -0.08
C GLY A 88 -20.15 -23.92 -1.33
N PHE A 89 -18.89 -24.33 -1.20
CA PHE A 89 -17.93 -24.28 -2.29
C PHE A 89 -18.21 -25.41 -3.32
N PRO A 90 -18.37 -25.10 -4.62
CA PRO A 90 -18.90 -26.05 -5.60
C PRO A 90 -17.91 -27.13 -6.08
N HIS A 91 -16.66 -27.10 -5.59
CA HIS A 91 -15.64 -28.08 -5.97
C HIS A 91 -15.23 -28.95 -4.78
N PRO A 92 -15.11 -30.29 -4.94
CA PRO A 92 -14.66 -31.17 -3.86
C PRO A 92 -13.24 -30.81 -3.41
N VAL A 93 -13.13 -30.25 -2.20
CA VAL A 93 -11.85 -29.82 -1.62
C VAL A 93 -11.11 -31.03 -1.06
N ALA A 94 -9.86 -31.23 -1.46
CA ALA A 94 -8.97 -32.23 -0.89
C ALA A 94 -8.20 -31.67 0.32
N GLU A 95 -7.85 -30.39 0.28
CA GLU A 95 -7.11 -29.69 1.32
C GLU A 95 -7.65 -28.26 1.53
N PHE A 96 -7.92 -27.91 2.78
CA PHE A 96 -8.34 -26.57 3.18
C PHE A 96 -7.30 -25.92 4.10
N ILE A 97 -6.87 -24.71 3.77
CA ILE A 97 -5.81 -24.00 4.51
C ILE A 97 -6.35 -22.67 5.03
N LEU A 98 -6.26 -22.46 6.35
CA LEU A 98 -6.49 -21.17 6.98
C LEU A 98 -5.15 -20.48 7.21
N LEU A 99 -5.05 -19.23 6.77
CA LEU A 99 -3.85 -18.40 6.92
C LEU A 99 -4.16 -17.23 7.86
N THR A 100 -3.25 -16.93 8.80
CA THR A 100 -3.36 -15.76 9.68
C THR A 100 -2.03 -15.02 9.86
N THR A 101 -2.09 -13.71 10.07
CA THR A 101 -0.93 -12.89 10.47
C THR A 101 -0.58 -13.02 11.96
N ALA A 102 -1.40 -13.73 12.74
CA ALA A 102 -1.07 -14.07 14.12
C ALA A 102 0.05 -15.13 14.21
N PRO A 103 0.73 -15.24 15.36
CA PRO A 103 1.70 -16.30 15.55
C PRO A 103 1.11 -17.69 15.39
N ASP A 104 1.92 -18.67 15.00
CA ASP A 104 1.54 -20.08 15.10
C ASP A 104 1.13 -20.43 16.53
N ASP A 105 0.03 -21.16 16.66
CA ASP A 105 -0.53 -21.57 17.95
C ASP A 105 -0.70 -23.10 18.01
N ALA A 106 -0.18 -23.70 19.08
CA ALA A 106 -0.15 -25.15 19.22
C ALA A 106 -1.56 -25.76 19.40
N ALA A 107 -2.49 -25.02 20.01
CA ALA A 107 -3.84 -25.51 20.25
C ALA A 107 -4.66 -25.58 18.95
N THR A 108 -4.54 -24.56 18.08
CA THR A 108 -5.15 -24.55 16.75
C THR A 108 -4.52 -25.57 15.81
N ALA A 109 -3.19 -25.75 15.85
CA ALA A 109 -2.51 -26.77 15.07
C ALA A 109 -2.93 -28.20 15.47
N ALA A 110 -3.01 -28.49 16.78
CA ALA A 110 -3.49 -29.78 17.29
C ALA A 110 -4.95 -30.02 16.88
N TYR A 111 -5.81 -29.01 16.99
CA TYR A 111 -7.21 -29.11 16.58
C TYR A 111 -7.36 -29.36 15.07
N ALA A 112 -6.58 -28.69 14.23
CA ALA A 112 -6.59 -28.92 12.78
C ALA A 112 -6.14 -30.35 12.41
N ALA A 113 -5.21 -30.93 13.18
CA ALA A 113 -4.79 -32.32 13.01
C ALA A 113 -5.90 -33.33 13.40
N GLU A 114 -6.59 -33.09 14.51
CA GLU A 114 -7.76 -33.88 14.94
C GLU A 114 -8.88 -33.83 13.89
N LEU A 115 -9.20 -32.63 13.39
CA LEU A 115 -10.17 -32.43 12.31
C LEU A 115 -9.76 -33.13 11.03
N THR A 116 -8.47 -33.10 10.67
CA THR A 116 -7.97 -33.81 9.49
C THR A 116 -8.15 -35.32 9.63
N ALA A 117 -7.86 -35.90 10.79
CA ALA A 117 -8.03 -37.32 11.03
C ALA A 117 -9.50 -37.75 10.90
N SER A 118 -10.43 -37.01 11.53
CA SER A 118 -11.86 -37.32 11.47
C SER A 118 -12.46 -37.13 10.09
N ARG A 119 -12.09 -36.06 9.38
CA ARG A 119 -12.58 -35.75 8.02
C ARG A 119 -12.06 -36.71 6.97
N ARG A 120 -10.79 -37.12 7.04
CA ARG A 120 -10.25 -38.10 6.09
C ARG A 120 -10.90 -39.47 6.24
N ALA A 121 -11.31 -39.86 7.46
CA ALA A 121 -12.05 -41.11 7.68
C ALA A 121 -13.40 -41.14 6.94
N THR A 122 -13.97 -39.98 6.61
CA THR A 122 -15.23 -39.83 5.88
C THR A 122 -15.04 -39.33 4.44
N GLY A 123 -13.80 -39.35 3.92
CA GLY A 123 -13.49 -38.91 2.55
C GLY A 123 -13.55 -37.40 2.33
N GLN A 124 -13.54 -36.60 3.39
CA GLN A 124 -13.55 -35.13 3.36
C GLN A 124 -12.13 -34.53 3.38
N SER A 125 -12.05 -33.22 3.16
CA SER A 125 -10.80 -32.46 3.08
C SER A 125 -9.94 -32.54 4.35
N SER A 126 -8.61 -32.53 4.20
CA SER A 126 -7.73 -32.16 5.31
C SER A 126 -7.80 -30.66 5.62
N VAL A 127 -7.39 -30.29 6.84
CA VAL A 127 -7.42 -28.92 7.36
C VAL A 127 -6.03 -28.57 7.88
N ALA A 128 -5.51 -27.43 7.45
CA ALA A 128 -4.25 -26.86 7.93
C ALA A 128 -4.46 -25.42 8.40
N VAL A 129 -3.70 -25.01 9.42
CA VAL A 129 -3.66 -23.64 9.91
C VAL A 129 -2.20 -23.18 9.85
N TRP A 130 -1.93 -22.09 9.14
CA TRP A 130 -0.61 -21.46 9.12
C TRP A 130 -0.67 -20.10 9.80
N GLY A 131 0.06 -19.96 10.89
CA GLY A 131 0.42 -18.68 11.47
C GLY A 131 1.66 -18.09 10.81
N TRP A 132 2.10 -16.96 11.36
CA TRP A 132 3.11 -16.13 10.72
C TRP A 132 4.49 -16.79 10.61
N GLN A 133 4.89 -17.64 11.55
CA GLN A 133 6.20 -18.29 11.51
C GLN A 133 6.23 -19.36 10.41
N THR A 134 5.16 -20.13 10.23
CA THR A 134 4.98 -21.06 9.11
C THR A 134 5.00 -20.33 7.77
N ILE A 135 4.24 -19.23 7.66
CA ILE A 135 4.21 -18.37 6.46
C ILE A 135 5.61 -17.81 6.15
N SER A 136 6.31 -17.30 7.17
CA SER A 136 7.68 -16.78 7.06
C SER A 136 8.67 -17.85 6.62
N GLY A 137 8.53 -19.08 7.13
CA GLY A 137 9.31 -20.23 6.71
C GLY A 137 9.16 -20.52 5.22
N HIS A 138 7.92 -20.51 4.71
CA HIS A 138 7.66 -20.69 3.28
C HIS A 138 8.18 -19.49 2.45
N ILE A 139 8.02 -18.25 2.91
CA ILE A 139 8.59 -17.07 2.23
C ILE A 139 10.10 -17.23 2.06
N GLY A 140 10.80 -17.67 3.11
CA GLY A 140 12.25 -17.90 3.08
C GLY A 140 12.69 -18.93 2.04
N GLN A 141 11.83 -19.92 1.76
CA GLN A 141 12.08 -21.00 0.80
C GLN A 141 11.74 -20.62 -0.65
N HIS A 142 10.94 -19.58 -0.87
CA HIS A 142 10.44 -19.21 -2.19
C HIS A 142 10.97 -17.85 -2.64
N GLU A 143 12.13 -17.86 -3.30
CA GLU A 143 12.83 -16.65 -3.77
C GLU A 143 11.94 -15.69 -4.56
N LYS A 144 11.10 -16.19 -5.49
CA LYS A 144 10.20 -15.32 -6.27
C LYS A 144 9.23 -14.54 -5.39
N VAL A 145 8.69 -15.18 -4.35
CA VAL A 145 7.75 -14.58 -3.41
C VAL A 145 8.49 -13.63 -2.49
N ARG A 146 9.65 -14.06 -1.96
CA ARG A 146 10.54 -13.20 -1.20
C ARG A 146 10.88 -11.93 -1.99
N THR A 147 11.26 -12.04 -3.26
CA THR A 147 11.62 -10.89 -4.08
C THR A 147 10.42 -10.00 -4.38
N ALA A 148 9.26 -10.57 -4.70
CA ALA A 148 8.07 -9.79 -5.03
C ALA A 148 7.49 -8.99 -3.86
N PHE A 149 7.61 -9.52 -2.63
CA PHE A 149 7.01 -8.90 -1.43
C PHE A 149 8.02 -8.26 -0.49
N TYR A 150 9.26 -8.72 -0.52
CA TYR A 150 10.33 -8.32 0.39
C TYR A 150 11.65 -7.98 -0.34
N GLY A 151 11.71 -8.13 -1.67
CA GLY A 151 12.88 -7.84 -2.50
C GLY A 151 12.89 -6.44 -3.08
N HIS A 152 12.26 -5.49 -2.42
CA HIS A 152 12.49 -4.07 -2.66
C HIS A 152 13.56 -3.55 -1.69
N GLU A 153 14.71 -4.23 -1.58
CA GLU A 153 15.88 -3.93 -2.42
C GLU A 153 15.71 -4.12 -3.94
N GLY A 154 15.12 -3.10 -4.60
CA GLY A 154 15.21 -2.89 -6.05
C GLY A 154 14.09 -3.49 -6.93
N ALA A 155 13.73 -2.75 -7.97
CA ALA A 155 12.85 -3.13 -9.09
C ALA A 155 11.32 -3.15 -8.83
N SER A 156 10.73 -1.98 -9.13
CA SER A 156 9.30 -1.67 -9.24
C SER A 156 8.46 -2.69 -10.03
N SER A 157 7.30 -3.05 -9.49
CA SER A 157 6.41 -4.09 -10.02
C SER A 157 5.30 -3.56 -10.96
N GLY A 158 5.07 -4.32 -12.04
CA GLY A 158 4.01 -4.14 -13.04
C GLY A 158 2.58 -4.45 -12.58
N GLY A 159 2.29 -4.41 -11.26
CA GLY A 159 0.94 -4.56 -10.71
C GLY A 159 0.06 -3.30 -10.84
N ARG A 160 0.67 -2.17 -11.19
CA ARG A 160 0.11 -0.81 -11.19
C ARG A 160 -1.05 -0.54 -12.15
N LYS A 161 -1.34 -1.45 -13.11
CA LYS A 161 -2.40 -1.24 -14.12
C LYS A 161 -3.77 -1.81 -13.73
N LEU A 162 -3.85 -2.77 -12.80
CA LEU A 162 -5.09 -3.50 -12.52
C LEU A 162 -6.02 -2.82 -11.51
N ALA A 163 -5.50 -2.11 -10.50
CA ALA A 163 -6.33 -1.42 -9.51
C ALA A 163 -7.04 -0.19 -10.11
N LEU A 164 -6.31 0.59 -10.89
CA LEU A 164 -6.86 1.72 -11.66
C LEU A 164 -7.76 1.25 -12.82
N ALA A 165 -7.43 0.14 -13.50
CA ALA A 165 -8.34 -0.48 -14.47
C ALA A 165 -9.62 -1.04 -13.83
N ALA A 166 -9.59 -1.47 -12.56
CA ALA A 166 -10.78 -1.88 -11.83
C ALA A 166 -11.66 -0.68 -11.42
N ALA A 167 -11.05 0.47 -11.06
CA ALA A 167 -11.77 1.72 -10.87
C ALA A 167 -12.41 2.20 -12.20
N LEU A 168 -11.67 2.12 -13.31
CA LEU A 168 -12.17 2.35 -14.67
C LEU A 168 -13.26 1.37 -15.09
N LEU A 169 -13.15 0.08 -14.76
CA LEU A 169 -14.19 -0.92 -15.03
C LEU A 169 -15.43 -0.71 -14.14
N LEU A 170 -15.31 -0.11 -12.95
CA LEU A 170 -16.45 0.31 -12.15
C LEU A 170 -17.09 1.61 -12.65
N ILE A 171 -16.33 2.44 -13.38
CA ILE A 171 -16.84 3.61 -14.11
C ILE A 171 -17.50 3.17 -15.43
N VAL A 172 -16.93 2.17 -16.14
CA VAL A 172 -17.40 1.69 -17.46
C VAL A 172 -18.46 0.57 -17.36
N ALA A 173 -18.47 -0.27 -16.32
CA ALA A 173 -19.65 -1.08 -15.98
C ALA A 173 -20.76 -0.22 -15.33
N GLY A 174 -20.40 0.99 -14.90
CA GLY A 174 -21.28 2.14 -14.71
C GLY A 174 -21.48 2.98 -15.98
N GLY A 175 -21.14 2.46 -17.17
CA GLY A 175 -21.37 3.11 -18.47
C GLY A 175 -22.84 3.14 -18.90
N ALA A 176 -23.72 2.47 -18.15
CA ALA A 176 -25.15 2.75 -18.13
C ALA A 176 -25.57 3.65 -16.95
N GLY A 177 -24.65 3.99 -16.04
CA GLY A 177 -24.86 4.78 -14.83
C GLY A 177 -25.00 6.28 -15.07
N SER A 178 -24.43 6.83 -16.15
CA SER A 178 -24.72 8.20 -16.59
C SER A 178 -26.16 8.37 -17.11
N LEU A 179 -26.87 7.26 -17.41
CA LEU A 179 -28.32 7.24 -17.70
C LEU A 179 -29.17 6.69 -16.54
N PHE A 180 -28.58 6.00 -15.55
CA PHE A 180 -29.30 5.50 -14.37
C PHE A 180 -29.24 6.42 -13.13
N LEU A 181 -28.30 7.36 -13.05
CA LEU A 181 -28.32 8.42 -12.03
C LEU A 181 -29.53 9.37 -12.19
N GLY A 182 -30.07 9.50 -13.41
CA GLY A 182 -31.23 10.34 -13.67
C GLY A 182 -32.56 9.79 -13.14
N LYS A 183 -32.69 8.47 -12.91
CA LYS A 183 -33.96 7.86 -12.45
C LYS A 183 -33.98 7.62 -10.94
N ASN A 184 -32.90 7.10 -10.36
CA ASN A 184 -32.86 6.80 -8.92
C ASN A 184 -32.60 8.04 -8.05
N ALA A 185 -31.94 9.09 -8.57
CA ALA A 185 -31.76 10.34 -7.82
C ALA A 185 -33.06 11.16 -7.69
N ILE A 186 -33.98 11.03 -8.66
CA ILE A 186 -35.29 11.69 -8.62
C ILE A 186 -36.20 11.05 -7.57
N ASP A 187 -36.19 9.71 -7.45
CA ASP A 187 -36.98 9.01 -6.43
C ASP A 187 -36.36 9.07 -5.01
N ALA A 188 -35.02 9.10 -4.87
CA ALA A 188 -34.34 9.23 -3.58
C ALA A 188 -34.50 10.63 -2.92
N SER A 189 -34.88 11.65 -3.70
CA SER A 189 -35.10 13.02 -3.21
C SER A 189 -36.35 13.17 -2.32
N LYS A 190 -37.28 12.20 -2.35
CA LYS A 190 -38.60 12.33 -1.70
C LYS A 190 -38.65 11.89 -0.23
N THR A 191 -37.61 11.22 0.27
CA THR A 191 -37.55 10.73 1.66
C THR A 191 -36.13 10.79 2.22
N ARG A 192 -35.53 11.98 2.25
CA ARG A 192 -34.20 12.14 2.85
C ARG A 192 -34.30 12.71 4.26
N PRO A 193 -33.81 12.00 5.29
CA PRO A 193 -33.75 12.55 6.64
C PRO A 193 -32.72 13.69 6.69
N GLN A 194 -33.07 14.79 7.39
CA GLN A 194 -32.21 15.96 7.61
C GLN A 194 -30.84 15.62 8.25
N SER A 195 -30.68 14.44 8.86
CA SER A 195 -29.43 13.98 9.49
C SER A 195 -28.35 13.53 8.50
N ALA A 196 -28.69 13.31 7.22
CA ALA A 196 -27.71 12.84 6.23
C ALA A 196 -26.71 13.93 5.80
N SER A 197 -27.11 15.20 5.76
CA SER A 197 -26.22 16.30 5.32
C SER A 197 -25.12 16.62 6.33
N ALA A 198 -25.44 16.66 7.63
CA ALA A 198 -24.48 16.91 8.70
C ALA A 198 -23.36 15.85 8.75
N ASN A 199 -23.70 14.58 8.48
CA ASN A 199 -22.70 13.50 8.41
C ASN A 199 -21.78 13.63 7.18
N VAL A 200 -22.27 14.18 6.07
CA VAL A 200 -21.43 14.40 4.87
C VAL A 200 -20.46 15.56 5.07
N ASP A 201 -20.88 16.63 5.73
CA ASP A 201 -20.00 17.77 6.03
C ASP A 201 -18.78 17.35 6.87
N ASP A 202 -18.97 16.46 7.83
CA ASP A 202 -17.88 15.90 8.64
C ASP A 202 -16.90 15.04 7.83
N ILE A 203 -17.39 14.35 6.80
CA ILE A 203 -16.55 13.58 5.86
C ILE A 203 -15.79 14.55 4.97
N VAL A 204 -16.48 15.53 4.38
CA VAL A 204 -15.90 16.59 3.54
C VAL A 204 -14.78 17.30 4.27
N LYS A 205 -14.96 17.62 5.56
CA LYS A 205 -13.90 18.22 6.39
C LYS A 205 -12.69 17.29 6.53
N SER A 206 -12.91 15.99 6.75
CA SER A 206 -11.81 15.02 6.80
C SER A 206 -11.10 14.85 5.44
N LEU A 207 -11.81 15.05 4.33
CA LEU A 207 -11.17 15.15 3.01
C LEU A 207 -10.34 16.41 2.88
N ASP A 208 -10.85 17.57 3.32
CA ASP A 208 -10.10 18.83 3.30
C ASP A 208 -8.80 18.71 4.11
N ASP A 209 -8.85 18.09 5.30
CA ASP A 209 -7.66 17.83 6.12
C ASP A 209 -6.63 16.94 5.38
N LEU A 210 -7.10 15.85 4.74
CA LEU A 210 -6.25 14.95 3.95
C LEU A 210 -5.67 15.65 2.71
N GLY A 211 -6.47 16.46 2.04
CA GLY A 211 -6.04 17.27 0.90
C GLY A 211 -4.95 18.28 1.27
N ASN A 212 -5.08 18.92 2.44
CA ASN A 212 -4.05 19.82 2.96
C ASN A 212 -2.76 19.07 3.26
N THR A 213 -2.84 17.89 3.87
CA THR A 213 -1.67 17.01 4.07
C THR A 213 -0.98 16.64 2.77
N TYR A 214 -1.73 16.31 1.71
CA TYR A 214 -1.11 16.05 0.39
C TYR A 214 -0.48 17.29 -0.24
N LYS A 215 -1.07 18.48 -0.05
CA LYS A 215 -0.49 19.76 -0.51
C LYS A 215 0.79 20.11 0.25
N GLU A 216 0.83 19.89 1.55
CA GLU A 216 2.02 20.06 2.39
C GLU A 216 3.12 19.07 1.98
N CYS A 217 2.77 17.79 1.79
CA CYS A 217 3.69 16.78 1.29
C CYS A 217 4.25 17.17 -0.09
N GLN A 218 3.41 17.62 -1.01
CA GLN A 218 3.83 18.12 -2.32
C GLN A 218 4.78 19.32 -2.19
N ALA A 219 4.52 20.22 -1.25
CA ALA A 219 5.38 21.38 -0.99
C ALA A 219 6.75 20.94 -0.47
N VAL A 220 6.81 20.00 0.48
CA VAL A 220 8.06 19.43 1.00
C VAL A 220 8.85 18.75 -0.11
N LEU A 221 8.21 17.91 -0.92
CA LEU A 221 8.85 17.30 -2.10
C LEU A 221 9.33 18.36 -3.10
N GLY A 222 8.54 19.42 -3.28
CA GLY A 222 8.86 20.57 -4.13
C GLY A 222 10.06 21.37 -3.66
N GLN A 223 10.44 21.28 -2.39
CA GLN A 223 11.60 21.95 -1.83
C GLN A 223 12.89 21.18 -2.18
N GLY A 224 13.81 21.87 -2.84
CA GLY A 224 15.14 21.32 -3.11
C GLY A 224 15.17 20.11 -4.07
N THR A 225 16.29 19.41 -4.06
CA THR A 225 16.59 18.29 -4.97
C THR A 225 16.18 16.93 -4.41
N PHE A 226 16.13 16.78 -3.09
CA PHE A 226 15.93 15.49 -2.43
C PHE A 226 15.34 15.70 -1.04
N THR A 227 14.35 14.87 -0.69
CA THR A 227 13.69 14.84 0.62
C THR A 227 14.11 13.57 1.35
N PHE A 228 14.52 13.64 2.61
CA PHE A 228 14.98 12.47 3.35
C PHE A 228 13.84 11.71 4.02
N THR A 229 14.10 10.48 4.48
CA THR A 229 13.03 9.61 5.00
C THR A 229 12.28 10.26 6.16
N HIS A 230 12.99 10.94 7.07
CA HIS A 230 12.37 11.54 8.24
C HIS A 230 11.32 12.61 7.84
N GLU A 231 11.61 13.44 6.83
CA GLU A 231 10.68 14.44 6.29
C GLU A 231 9.48 13.79 5.59
N LEU A 232 9.72 12.72 4.80
CA LEU A 232 8.64 11.97 4.16
C LEU A 232 7.72 11.30 5.19
N ILE A 233 8.29 10.79 6.28
CA ILE A 233 7.52 10.21 7.37
C ILE A 233 6.63 11.27 8.03
N SER A 234 7.22 12.39 8.44
CA SER A 234 6.53 13.42 9.23
C SER A 234 5.53 14.24 8.42
N SER A 235 5.80 14.46 7.14
CA SER A 235 5.02 15.40 6.31
C SER A 235 4.16 14.73 5.26
N CYS A 236 4.36 13.44 4.97
CA CYS A 236 3.61 12.70 3.97
C CYS A 236 2.95 11.45 4.54
N ARG A 237 3.74 10.45 4.92
CA ARG A 237 3.27 9.08 5.17
C ARG A 237 2.38 8.99 6.40
N ASP A 238 2.88 9.42 7.56
CA ASP A 238 2.18 9.19 8.84
C ASP A 238 0.91 10.04 8.96
N PRO A 239 0.92 11.35 8.60
CA PRO A 239 -0.31 12.14 8.62
C PRO A 239 -1.38 11.58 7.67
N ALA A 240 -1.02 11.24 6.42
CA ALA A 240 -1.98 10.71 5.45
C ALA A 240 -2.54 9.35 5.89
N THR A 241 -1.69 8.45 6.40
CA THR A 241 -2.12 7.14 6.93
C THR A 241 -3.09 7.31 8.10
N LYS A 242 -2.75 8.19 9.05
CA LYS A 242 -3.58 8.46 10.24
C LYS A 242 -4.92 9.06 9.86
N GLN A 243 -4.93 10.07 9.00
CA GLN A 243 -6.14 10.75 8.55
C GLN A 243 -7.04 9.83 7.74
N LEU A 244 -6.49 9.03 6.81
CA LEU A 244 -7.28 8.08 6.03
C LEU A 244 -7.88 6.97 6.92
N SER A 245 -7.13 6.47 7.90
CA SER A 245 -7.66 5.51 8.88
C SER A 245 -8.81 6.11 9.69
N ALA A 246 -8.67 7.36 10.15
CA ALA A 246 -9.72 8.06 10.87
C ALA A 246 -10.95 8.31 9.99
N LEU A 247 -10.75 8.72 8.73
CA LEU A 247 -11.81 8.90 7.74
C LEU A 247 -12.56 7.59 7.48
N THR A 248 -11.85 6.49 7.26
CA THR A 248 -12.44 5.16 7.01
C THR A 248 -13.33 4.74 8.18
N LYS A 249 -12.82 4.86 9.41
CA LYS A 249 -13.60 4.59 10.64
C LYS A 249 -14.83 5.49 10.75
N LYS A 250 -14.72 6.76 10.38
CA LYS A 250 -15.84 7.71 10.38
C LYS A 250 -16.92 7.30 9.38
N VAL A 251 -16.53 6.97 8.15
CA VAL A 251 -17.43 6.48 7.09
C VAL A 251 -18.14 5.21 7.53
N ASP A 252 -17.42 4.24 8.11
CA ASP A 252 -18.00 2.99 8.60
C ASP A 252 -19.00 3.22 9.72
N LYS A 253 -18.68 4.09 10.69
CA LYS A 253 -19.56 4.43 11.81
C LYS A 253 -20.85 5.10 11.34
N GLN A 254 -20.78 5.93 10.31
CA GLN A 254 -21.93 6.68 9.79
C GLN A 254 -22.67 5.93 8.67
N ARG A 255 -22.19 4.76 8.24
CA ARG A 255 -22.67 4.02 7.06
C ARG A 255 -24.18 3.81 7.04
N ALA A 256 -24.79 3.47 8.17
CA ALA A 256 -26.23 3.22 8.28
C ALA A 256 -27.08 4.48 8.01
N GLY A 257 -26.51 5.68 8.13
CA GLY A 257 -27.17 6.95 7.86
C GLY A 257 -27.09 7.40 6.40
N PHE A 258 -26.39 6.68 5.53
CA PHE A 258 -26.20 7.04 4.12
C PHE A 258 -27.11 6.24 3.20
N ASP A 259 -27.61 6.89 2.14
CA ASP A 259 -28.30 6.20 1.05
C ASP A 259 -27.33 5.32 0.24
N GLN A 260 -27.89 4.37 -0.52
CA GLN A 260 -27.07 3.40 -1.27
C GLN A 260 -26.13 4.04 -2.30
N GLY A 261 -26.53 5.16 -2.90
CA GLY A 261 -25.71 5.89 -3.86
C GLY A 261 -24.48 6.48 -3.19
N LEU A 262 -24.68 7.18 -2.06
CA LEU A 262 -23.62 7.76 -1.26
C LEU A 262 -22.68 6.70 -0.67
N GLN A 263 -23.20 5.56 -0.20
CA GLN A 263 -22.37 4.45 0.29
C GLN A 263 -21.45 3.87 -0.79
N ALA A 264 -21.98 3.70 -2.02
CA ALA A 264 -21.21 3.19 -3.14
C ALA A 264 -20.09 4.16 -3.54
N GLU A 265 -20.39 5.47 -3.55
CA GLU A 265 -19.43 6.51 -3.89
C GLU A 265 -18.30 6.63 -2.86
N LEU A 266 -18.64 6.63 -1.57
CA LEU A 266 -17.65 6.63 -0.49
C LEU A 266 -16.76 5.38 -0.54
N SER A 267 -17.34 4.21 -0.80
CA SER A 267 -16.57 2.96 -0.91
C SER A 267 -15.56 3.01 -2.05
N ARG A 268 -15.95 3.54 -3.22
CA ARG A 268 -15.04 3.71 -4.38
C ARG A 268 -13.93 4.71 -4.08
N THR A 269 -14.30 5.85 -3.51
CA THR A 269 -13.39 6.93 -3.15
C THR A 269 -12.33 6.46 -2.16
N LEU A 270 -12.72 5.72 -1.11
CA LEU A 270 -11.78 5.18 -0.13
C LEU A 270 -10.78 4.20 -0.73
N VAL A 271 -11.16 3.43 -1.76
CA VAL A 271 -10.21 2.55 -2.47
C VAL A 271 -9.11 3.37 -3.15
N ILE A 272 -9.46 4.48 -3.80
CA ILE A 272 -8.50 5.39 -4.45
C ILE A 272 -7.55 5.98 -3.40
N PHE A 273 -8.08 6.49 -2.29
CA PHE A 273 -7.25 7.11 -1.24
C PHE A 273 -6.34 6.11 -0.53
N ASN A 274 -6.75 4.85 -0.39
CA ASN A 274 -5.88 3.79 0.11
C ASN A 274 -4.68 3.56 -0.81
N GLU A 275 -4.87 3.68 -2.13
CA GLU A 275 -3.76 3.64 -3.09
C GLU A 275 -2.85 4.87 -2.96
N ASP A 276 -3.41 6.06 -2.70
CA ASP A 276 -2.62 7.29 -2.49
C ASP A 276 -1.70 7.19 -1.28
N VAL A 277 -2.21 6.66 -0.17
CA VAL A 277 -1.39 6.40 1.02
C VAL A 277 -0.33 5.33 0.73
N ARG A 278 -0.63 4.31 -0.07
CA ARG A 278 0.36 3.30 -0.49
C ARG A 278 1.51 3.92 -1.29
N GLU A 279 1.23 4.91 -2.13
CA GLU A 279 2.26 5.64 -2.87
C GLU A 279 3.17 6.46 -1.95
N ALA A 280 2.62 7.06 -0.89
CA ALA A 280 3.40 7.71 0.18
C ALA A 280 4.33 6.71 0.91
N VAL A 281 3.83 5.52 1.22
CA VAL A 281 4.62 4.44 1.84
C VAL A 281 5.73 3.98 0.90
N ALA A 282 5.43 3.79 -0.39
CA ALA A 282 6.39 3.31 -1.38
C ALA A 282 7.56 4.29 -1.57
N VAL A 283 7.29 5.59 -1.74
CA VAL A 283 8.36 6.59 -1.86
C VAL A 283 9.21 6.66 -0.59
N THR A 284 8.58 6.60 0.58
CA THR A 284 9.28 6.59 1.88
C THR A 284 10.19 5.38 2.02
N SER A 285 9.74 4.20 1.59
CA SER A 285 10.52 2.96 1.65
C SER A 285 11.76 3.01 0.77
N VAL A 286 11.64 3.52 -0.46
CA VAL A 286 12.79 3.63 -1.38
C VAL A 286 13.79 4.67 -0.87
N THR A 287 13.33 5.78 -0.31
CA THR A 287 14.20 6.77 0.34
C THR A 287 14.88 6.20 1.60
N HIS A 288 14.19 5.37 2.37
CA HIS A 288 14.79 4.70 3.53
C HIS A 288 15.91 3.73 3.13
N ALA A 289 15.80 3.07 1.97
CA ALA A 289 16.86 2.23 1.45
C ALA A 289 18.13 3.06 1.14
N PHE A 290 17.97 4.26 0.57
CA PHE A 290 19.08 5.19 0.39
C PHE A 290 19.70 5.62 1.74
N ASP A 291 18.88 5.99 2.73
CA ASP A 291 19.39 6.36 4.06
C ASP A 291 20.15 5.21 4.73
N ASN A 292 19.68 3.97 4.55
CA ASN A 292 20.39 2.79 5.01
C ASN A 292 21.76 2.64 4.34
N GLU A 293 21.85 2.77 3.02
CA GLU A 293 23.14 2.70 2.31
C GLU A 293 24.13 3.73 2.84
N VAL A 294 23.68 4.96 3.09
CA VAL A 294 24.51 6.03 3.66
C VAL A 294 24.99 5.67 5.07
N VAL A 295 24.08 5.29 5.97
CA VAL A 295 24.41 4.97 7.37
C VAL A 295 25.30 3.73 7.45
N GLN A 296 25.05 2.71 6.63
CA GLN A 296 25.92 1.53 6.55
C GLN A 296 27.30 1.90 6.01
N ALA A 297 27.41 2.80 5.03
CA ALA A 297 28.69 3.31 4.58
C ALA A 297 29.46 4.03 5.69
N MET A 298 28.78 4.83 6.52
CA MET A 298 29.38 5.48 7.69
C MET A 298 29.88 4.45 8.72
N LYS A 299 29.09 3.43 9.04
CA LYS A 299 29.49 2.37 9.98
C LYS A 299 30.66 1.56 9.45
N ASN A 300 30.66 1.25 8.16
CA ASN A 300 31.75 0.54 7.53
C ASN A 300 33.04 1.39 7.43
N ALA A 301 32.96 2.72 7.51
CA ALA A 301 34.16 3.55 7.64
C ALA A 301 34.83 3.41 9.01
N CYS A 302 34.09 2.95 10.03
CA CYS A 302 34.65 2.58 11.34
C CYS A 302 35.49 1.30 11.31
N GLY A 303 35.42 0.48 10.24
CA GLY A 303 36.24 -0.70 10.02
C GLY A 303 36.96 -0.62 8.67
N GLN A 304 38.25 -0.29 8.68
CA GLN A 304 39.08 -0.03 7.48
C GLN A 304 38.70 -0.92 6.26
N GLY A 305 38.17 -0.32 5.18
CA GLY A 305 37.81 -1.02 3.94
C GLY A 305 37.24 -0.09 2.84
N ALA A 306 37.45 -0.45 1.57
CA ALA A 306 37.48 0.40 0.36
C ALA A 306 36.36 1.46 0.12
N PRO A 307 36.68 2.71 -0.26
CA PRO A 307 35.70 3.80 -0.52
C PRO A 307 34.89 3.68 -1.83
N GLN A 308 35.45 3.11 -2.91
CA GLN A 308 34.92 3.29 -4.27
C GLN A 308 33.66 2.46 -4.59
N ALA A 309 33.58 1.20 -4.17
CA ALA A 309 32.40 0.37 -4.41
C ALA A 309 31.16 0.86 -3.63
N ARG A 310 31.37 1.53 -2.49
CA ARG A 310 30.33 2.03 -1.57
C ARG A 310 29.67 3.32 -2.08
N ALA A 311 30.44 4.19 -2.73
CA ALA A 311 29.90 5.38 -3.38
C ALA A 311 28.94 5.02 -4.54
N ALA A 312 29.14 3.88 -5.19
CA ALA A 312 28.30 3.42 -6.30
C ALA A 312 26.93 2.90 -5.83
N SER A 313 26.85 2.16 -4.71
CA SER A 313 25.57 1.65 -4.17
C SER A 313 24.68 2.79 -3.65
N ALA A 314 25.26 3.71 -2.88
CA ALA A 314 24.56 4.89 -2.39
C ALA A 314 24.04 5.78 -3.54
N ARG A 315 24.83 5.95 -4.61
CA ARG A 315 24.36 6.70 -5.80
C ARG A 315 23.19 6.01 -6.47
N LYS A 316 23.24 4.69 -6.64
CA LYS A 316 22.15 3.93 -7.24
C LYS A 316 20.86 4.06 -6.42
N ALA A 317 20.94 3.81 -5.11
CA ALA A 317 19.79 3.95 -4.21
C ALA A 317 19.26 5.39 -4.18
N GLY A 318 20.14 6.39 -4.17
CA GLY A 318 19.77 7.79 -4.23
C GLY A 318 19.08 8.18 -5.54
N ALA A 319 19.55 7.66 -6.68
CA ALA A 319 18.95 7.90 -7.98
C ALA A 319 17.54 7.27 -8.08
N GLU A 320 17.39 6.03 -7.57
CA GLU A 320 16.08 5.36 -7.48
C GLU A 320 15.11 6.14 -6.57
N ALA A 321 15.58 6.62 -5.42
CA ALA A 321 14.79 7.44 -4.51
C ALA A 321 14.40 8.80 -5.13
N ALA A 322 15.32 9.47 -5.81
CA ALA A 322 15.03 10.74 -6.49
C ALA A 322 13.99 10.58 -7.59
N ALA A 323 14.11 9.53 -8.41
CA ALA A 323 13.11 9.20 -9.43
C ALA A 323 11.74 8.91 -8.82
N ALA A 324 11.69 8.16 -7.71
CA ALA A 324 10.45 7.88 -6.99
C ALA A 324 9.81 9.15 -6.42
N GLN A 325 10.61 10.06 -5.86
CA GLN A 325 10.14 11.34 -5.32
C GLN A 325 9.59 12.26 -6.41
N VAL A 326 10.25 12.34 -7.57
CA VAL A 326 9.73 13.09 -8.74
C VAL A 326 8.41 12.51 -9.20
N ARG A 327 8.31 11.18 -9.35
CA ARG A 327 7.06 10.53 -9.73
C ARG A 327 5.95 10.85 -8.74
N TYR A 328 6.23 10.75 -7.44
CA TYR A 328 5.23 11.00 -6.42
C TYR A 328 4.82 12.48 -6.34
N TYR A 329 5.75 13.41 -6.54
CA TYR A 329 5.44 14.84 -6.65
C TYR A 329 4.41 15.13 -7.76
N PHE A 330 4.62 14.59 -8.95
CA PHE A 330 3.66 14.75 -10.05
C PHE A 330 2.37 13.97 -9.82
N LEU A 331 2.44 12.82 -9.14
CA LEU A 331 1.25 12.08 -8.71
C LEU A 331 0.36 12.94 -7.80
N LEU A 332 0.96 13.62 -6.83
CA LEU A 332 0.28 14.56 -5.95
C LEU A 332 -0.30 15.75 -6.72
N LYS A 333 0.56 16.45 -7.46
CA LYS A 333 0.24 17.71 -8.15
C LYS A 333 -0.88 17.55 -9.16
N ASP A 334 -0.80 16.49 -9.97
CA ASP A 334 -1.60 16.41 -11.18
C ASP A 334 -2.74 15.37 -11.10
N PHE A 335 -2.78 14.56 -10.04
CA PHE A 335 -3.79 13.52 -9.88
C PHE A 335 -4.40 13.48 -8.47
N ILE A 336 -3.65 13.13 -7.43
CA ILE A 336 -4.19 12.86 -6.08
C ILE A 336 -4.94 14.07 -5.52
N VAL A 337 -4.34 15.26 -5.58
CA VAL A 337 -4.98 16.48 -5.09
C VAL A 337 -6.23 16.82 -5.92
N PRO A 338 -6.17 16.88 -7.27
CA PRO A 338 -7.36 17.05 -8.10
C PRO A 338 -8.46 16.00 -7.92
N GLU A 339 -8.10 14.73 -7.72
CA GLU A 339 -9.03 13.61 -7.50
C GLU A 339 -9.76 13.79 -6.17
N LEU A 340 -9.03 14.11 -5.10
CA LEU A 340 -9.61 14.39 -3.79
C LEU A 340 -10.56 15.59 -3.84
N GLU A 341 -10.17 16.68 -4.51
CA GLU A 341 -11.04 17.86 -4.71
C GLU A 341 -12.31 17.50 -5.49
N THR A 342 -12.20 16.62 -6.50
CA THR A 342 -13.35 16.16 -7.28
C THR A 342 -14.26 15.25 -6.44
N ALA A 343 -13.70 14.34 -5.64
CA ALA A 343 -14.45 13.49 -4.71
C ALA A 343 -15.22 14.34 -3.69
N ARG A 344 -14.58 15.38 -3.15
CA ARG A 344 -15.23 16.35 -2.26
C ARG A 344 -16.43 17.01 -2.93
N THR A 345 -16.29 17.47 -4.17
CA THR A 345 -17.41 18.05 -4.94
C THR A 345 -18.55 17.05 -5.11
N ILE A 346 -18.24 15.81 -5.49
CA ILE A 346 -19.24 14.74 -5.65
C ILE A 346 -20.00 14.51 -4.34
N LEU A 347 -19.31 14.40 -3.21
CA LEU A 347 -19.95 14.21 -1.90
C LEU A 347 -20.83 15.39 -1.50
N GLN A 348 -20.39 16.62 -1.74
CA GLN A 348 -21.20 17.81 -1.48
C GLN A 348 -22.46 17.85 -2.35
N LEU A 349 -22.35 17.48 -3.63
CA LEU A 349 -23.53 17.36 -4.50
C LEU A 349 -24.48 16.27 -3.99
N HIS A 350 -23.95 15.16 -3.51
CA HIS A 350 -24.75 14.16 -2.82
C HIS A 350 -25.42 14.72 -1.57
N ALA A 351 -24.84 15.66 -0.81
CA ALA A 351 -25.47 16.20 0.40
C ALA A 351 -26.59 17.23 0.14
N ARG A 352 -26.70 17.77 -1.08
CA ARG A 352 -27.69 18.81 -1.40
C ARG A 352 -29.12 18.27 -1.39
N ASN A 353 -30.06 19.15 -1.00
CA ASN A 353 -31.51 18.88 -1.02
C ASN A 353 -32.14 19.08 -2.41
N ALA A 354 -31.41 19.65 -3.38
CA ALA A 354 -31.89 19.93 -4.72
C ALA A 354 -31.15 19.07 -5.77
N PRO A 355 -31.84 18.56 -6.80
CA PRO A 355 -31.22 17.79 -7.87
C PRO A 355 -30.27 18.68 -8.70
N ALA A 356 -29.02 18.24 -8.86
CA ALA A 356 -28.00 18.89 -9.67
C ALA A 356 -27.35 17.88 -10.66
N PRO A 357 -28.14 17.34 -11.62
CA PRO A 357 -27.69 16.24 -12.48
C PRO A 357 -26.52 16.62 -13.40
N GLU A 358 -26.51 17.85 -13.94
CA GLU A 358 -25.42 18.31 -14.81
C GLU A 358 -24.11 18.53 -14.03
N GLU A 359 -24.18 19.09 -12.82
CA GLU A 359 -23.00 19.24 -11.95
C GLU A 359 -22.42 17.87 -11.55
N MET A 360 -23.29 16.91 -11.20
CA MET A 360 -22.87 15.55 -10.85
C MET A 360 -22.23 14.86 -12.05
N LYS A 361 -22.81 14.98 -13.24
CA LYS A 361 -22.26 14.42 -14.47
C LYS A 361 -20.90 15.03 -14.82
N ALA A 362 -20.76 16.35 -14.67
CA ALA A 362 -19.49 17.04 -14.91
C ALA A 362 -18.40 16.60 -13.92
N ALA A 363 -18.73 16.49 -12.62
CA ALA A 363 -17.80 16.05 -11.59
C ALA A 363 -17.36 14.59 -11.80
N ALA A 364 -18.31 13.69 -12.10
CA ALA A 364 -18.01 12.29 -12.42
C ALA A 364 -17.14 12.16 -13.69
N GLY A 365 -17.45 12.92 -14.74
CA GLY A 365 -16.64 12.94 -15.97
C GLY A 365 -15.21 13.45 -15.73
N ARG A 366 -15.05 14.45 -14.86
CA ARG A 366 -13.71 14.92 -14.43
C ARG A 366 -12.96 13.85 -13.66
N MET A 367 -13.61 13.15 -12.73
CA MET A 367 -13.00 12.06 -11.97
C MET A 367 -12.50 10.93 -12.90
N GLU A 368 -13.32 10.54 -13.88
CA GLU A 368 -12.96 9.54 -14.87
C GLU A 368 -11.72 9.96 -15.69
N GLN A 369 -11.69 11.20 -16.17
CA GLN A 369 -10.55 11.74 -16.91
C GLN A 369 -9.25 11.72 -16.09
N LEU A 370 -9.32 12.11 -14.82
CA LEU A 370 -8.17 12.07 -13.91
C LEU A 370 -7.66 10.65 -13.72
N LEU A 371 -8.55 9.70 -13.41
CA LEU A 371 -8.18 8.30 -13.20
C LEU A 371 -7.62 7.64 -14.46
N MET A 372 -8.19 7.93 -15.64
CA MET A 372 -7.63 7.47 -16.92
C MET A 372 -6.21 7.96 -17.13
N ALA A 373 -5.99 9.26 -16.97
CA ALA A 373 -4.67 9.86 -17.13
C ALA A 373 -3.68 9.35 -16.06
N ARG A 374 -4.14 9.12 -14.83
CA ARG A 374 -3.35 8.53 -13.74
C ARG A 374 -2.91 7.10 -14.07
N THR A 375 -3.80 6.29 -14.65
CA THR A 375 -3.50 4.91 -15.08
C THR A 375 -2.41 4.86 -16.15
N ALA A 376 -2.40 5.85 -17.03
CA ALA A 376 -1.38 5.97 -18.07
C ALA A 376 -0.04 6.48 -17.53
N TYR A 377 -0.02 7.06 -16.33
CA TYR A 377 1.17 7.67 -15.76
C TYR A 377 2.15 6.63 -15.20
N ALA A 378 3.22 6.37 -15.96
CA ALA A 378 4.34 5.53 -15.53
C ALA A 378 5.55 6.34 -15.03
N GLY A 379 5.60 7.64 -15.33
CA GLY A 379 6.81 8.46 -15.26
C GLY A 379 7.78 8.10 -16.39
N THR A 380 8.49 9.10 -16.94
CA THR A 380 9.48 8.86 -17.98
C THR A 380 10.83 8.49 -17.33
N PRO A 381 11.41 7.31 -17.62
CA PRO A 381 12.75 6.98 -17.13
C PRO A 381 13.77 8.01 -17.62
N THR A 382 14.67 8.42 -16.74
CA THR A 382 15.74 9.37 -17.07
C THR A 382 17.05 8.96 -16.41
N PRO A 383 18.20 9.17 -17.07
CA PRO A 383 19.50 9.03 -16.41
C PRO A 383 19.85 10.21 -15.49
N TRP A 384 19.03 11.28 -15.47
CA TRP A 384 19.26 12.49 -14.67
C TRP A 384 18.15 12.78 -13.63
N PRO A 385 17.85 11.83 -12.71
CA PRO A 385 16.77 12.00 -11.75
C PRO A 385 16.97 13.17 -10.78
N PHE A 386 18.21 13.51 -10.39
CA PHE A 386 18.44 14.64 -9.48
C PHE A 386 18.20 15.99 -10.19
N THR A 387 18.64 16.11 -11.44
CA THR A 387 18.41 17.28 -12.29
C THR A 387 16.92 17.46 -12.52
N GLN A 388 16.21 16.39 -12.89
CA GLN A 388 14.76 16.41 -13.03
C GLN A 388 14.08 16.83 -11.71
N SER A 389 14.52 16.29 -10.57
CA SER A 389 13.99 16.66 -9.26
C SER A 389 14.19 18.14 -8.93
N SER A 390 15.32 18.71 -9.32
CA SER A 390 15.57 20.13 -9.07
C SER A 390 14.67 21.07 -9.88
N ALA A 391 14.23 20.63 -11.06
CA ALA A 391 13.44 21.42 -12.00
C ALA A 391 11.93 21.13 -11.93
N LYS A 392 11.48 20.12 -11.16
CA LYS A 392 10.11 19.58 -11.19
C LYS A 392 8.99 20.61 -10.93
N HIS A 393 9.27 21.68 -10.21
CA HIS A 393 8.30 22.75 -9.94
C HIS A 393 8.03 23.63 -11.17
N ALA A 394 8.97 23.69 -12.11
CA ALA A 394 8.90 24.48 -13.35
C ALA A 394 8.66 23.61 -14.59
N SER A 395 8.46 22.30 -14.43
CA SER A 395 8.32 21.35 -15.52
C SER A 395 6.98 20.60 -15.51
N THR A 396 6.66 19.95 -16.62
CA THR A 396 5.55 19.00 -16.70
C THR A 396 5.99 17.60 -16.26
N ARG A 397 5.03 16.73 -15.96
CA ARG A 397 5.28 15.34 -15.53
C ARG A 397 6.00 14.48 -16.58
N ASP A 398 5.92 14.89 -17.85
CA ASP A 398 6.50 14.20 -19.01
C ASP A 398 7.86 14.80 -19.41
N ALA A 399 8.25 15.92 -18.80
CA ALA A 399 9.51 16.58 -19.11
C ALA A 399 10.69 15.73 -18.63
N THR A 400 11.60 15.43 -19.56
CA THR A 400 12.91 14.87 -19.28
C THR A 400 13.99 15.91 -19.56
N PRO A 401 15.05 15.99 -18.73
CA PRO A 401 16.21 16.80 -19.06
C PRO A 401 16.78 16.41 -20.44
N GLU A 402 17.16 17.38 -21.25
CA GLU A 402 17.75 17.11 -22.57
C GLU A 402 19.14 16.47 -22.44
N PRO A 403 19.49 15.51 -23.32
CA PRO A 403 20.78 14.85 -23.29
C PRO A 403 21.93 15.80 -23.69
N GLY A 404 22.98 15.84 -22.88
CA GLY A 404 24.22 16.57 -23.20
C GLY A 404 25.23 16.62 -22.06
N PRO A 405 26.50 17.01 -22.33
CA PRO A 405 27.56 17.06 -21.32
C PRO A 405 27.25 17.98 -20.13
N GLN A 406 26.46 19.03 -20.35
CA GLN A 406 26.00 19.93 -19.29
C GLN A 406 25.01 19.23 -18.33
N SER A 407 24.19 18.32 -18.84
CA SER A 407 23.21 17.55 -18.04
C SER A 407 23.92 16.55 -17.11
N ASP A 408 24.96 15.88 -17.61
CA ASP A 408 25.79 14.99 -16.77
C ASP A 408 26.51 15.77 -15.65
N ALA A 409 27.06 16.94 -16.00
CA ALA A 409 27.71 17.80 -15.02
C ALA A 409 26.73 18.36 -13.98
N ALA A 410 25.53 18.77 -14.41
CA ALA A 410 24.46 19.22 -13.53
C ALA A 410 24.03 18.09 -12.58
N GLU A 411 23.79 16.90 -13.11
CA GLU A 411 23.40 15.72 -12.33
C GLU A 411 24.42 15.38 -11.25
N GLU A 412 25.70 15.38 -11.61
CA GLU A 412 26.79 15.16 -10.66
C GLU A 412 26.82 16.24 -9.57
N ALA A 413 26.61 17.51 -9.95
CA ALA A 413 26.56 18.61 -8.99
C ALA A 413 25.36 18.48 -8.03
N HIS A 414 24.19 18.08 -8.53
CA HIS A 414 23.02 17.80 -7.71
C HIS A 414 23.25 16.61 -6.77
N TRP A 415 23.79 15.51 -7.27
CA TRP A 415 24.13 14.34 -6.46
C TRP A 415 25.07 14.69 -5.30
N ARG A 416 26.14 15.45 -5.55
CA ARG A 416 27.08 15.85 -4.50
C ARG A 416 26.42 16.65 -3.38
N ARG A 417 25.43 17.49 -3.70
CA ARG A 417 24.63 18.22 -2.69
C ARG A 417 23.76 17.29 -1.85
N VAL A 418 23.13 16.29 -2.48
CA VAL A 418 22.35 15.28 -1.77
C VAL A 418 23.24 14.47 -0.83
N LEU A 419 24.37 13.97 -1.35
CA LEU A 419 25.32 13.19 -0.57
C LEU A 419 25.88 13.99 0.62
N ALA A 420 26.21 15.27 0.44
CA ALA A 420 26.72 16.13 1.51
C ALA A 420 25.72 16.33 2.66
N LYS A 421 24.41 16.32 2.38
CA LYS A 421 23.35 16.42 3.40
C LYS A 421 23.07 15.08 4.08
N SER A 422 23.23 13.98 3.33
CA SER A 422 22.86 12.63 3.79
C SER A 422 23.57 12.18 5.07
N SER A 423 24.80 12.66 5.34
CA SER A 423 25.53 12.30 6.57
C SER A 423 24.81 12.73 7.85
N THR A 424 23.91 13.71 7.78
CA THR A 424 23.10 14.17 8.90
C THR A 424 21.65 13.73 8.73
N ASP A 425 21.04 13.99 7.58
CA ASP A 425 19.60 13.81 7.39
C ASP A 425 19.16 12.34 7.40
N SER A 426 20.06 11.42 7.01
CA SER A 426 19.80 9.99 7.06
C SER A 426 19.86 9.41 8.48
N LEU A 427 20.37 10.16 9.49
CA LEU A 427 20.51 9.71 10.88
C LEU A 427 19.28 10.00 11.76
N TYR A 428 18.37 10.87 11.34
CA TYR A 428 17.22 11.25 12.18
C TYR A 428 16.39 10.04 12.61
N GLY A 429 16.13 9.94 13.92
CA GLY A 429 15.39 8.84 14.54
C GLY A 429 16.16 7.52 14.65
N ARG A 430 17.44 7.45 14.24
CA ARG A 430 18.24 6.21 14.24
C ARG A 430 19.13 6.09 15.48
N LYS A 431 18.52 6.10 16.67
CA LYS A 431 19.23 6.09 17.97
C LYS A 431 20.35 5.04 18.04
N ASN A 432 20.07 3.79 17.67
CA ASN A 432 21.05 2.70 17.75
C ASN A 432 22.22 2.90 16.77
N ASP A 433 21.95 3.44 15.58
CA ASP A 433 22.98 3.70 14.58
C ASP A 433 23.88 4.87 15.00
N ILE A 434 23.28 5.91 15.59
CA ILE A 434 24.00 7.06 16.16
C ILE A 434 24.95 6.61 17.28
N GLU A 435 24.46 5.83 18.25
CA GLU A 435 25.32 5.34 19.35
C GLU A 435 26.46 4.45 18.82
N ALA A 436 26.20 3.60 17.83
CA ALA A 436 27.25 2.80 17.20
C ALA A 436 28.32 3.68 16.54
N LEU A 437 27.91 4.72 15.82
CA LEU A 437 28.83 5.66 15.15
C LEU A 437 29.62 6.54 16.13
N ILE A 438 29.01 6.91 17.26
CA ILE A 438 29.72 7.58 18.37
C ILE A 438 30.75 6.64 18.98
N SER A 439 30.39 5.37 19.22
CA SER A 439 31.27 4.40 19.86
C SER A 439 32.55 4.11 19.07
N CYS A 440 32.51 4.23 17.74
CA CYS A 440 33.68 4.08 16.86
C CYS A 440 34.35 5.41 16.48
N GLY A 441 33.93 6.53 17.05
CA GLY A 441 34.52 7.85 16.83
C GLY A 441 34.20 8.50 15.49
N ALA A 442 33.28 7.93 14.69
CA ALA A 442 32.83 8.54 13.44
C ALA A 442 31.90 9.74 13.66
N LEU A 443 31.20 9.78 14.80
CA LEU A 443 30.38 10.91 15.24
C LEU A 443 30.79 11.37 16.64
N LYS A 444 30.50 12.64 16.92
CA LYS A 444 30.62 13.25 18.25
C LYS A 444 29.32 13.05 19.05
N GLU A 445 29.39 13.24 20.36
CA GLU A 445 28.24 13.03 21.26
C GLU A 445 27.04 13.94 21.00
N ASP A 446 27.26 15.10 20.40
CA ASP A 446 26.22 16.05 19.99
C ASP A 446 25.27 15.47 18.91
N ALA A 447 25.70 14.46 18.16
CA ALA A 447 24.86 13.73 17.20
C ALA A 447 23.66 13.03 17.86
N ARG A 448 23.65 12.82 19.19
CA ARG A 448 22.48 12.28 19.92
C ARG A 448 21.23 13.15 19.78
N THR A 449 21.39 14.44 19.47
CA THR A 449 20.26 15.34 19.19
C THR A 449 19.42 14.87 17.99
N LEU A 450 20.02 14.15 17.05
CA LEU A 450 19.34 13.57 15.88
C LEU A 450 18.52 12.31 16.21
N ALA A 451 18.69 11.73 17.40
CA ALA A 451 17.97 10.52 17.80
C ALA A 451 16.48 10.78 18.05
N GLN A 452 16.07 12.05 18.20
CA GLN A 452 14.67 12.45 18.26
C GLN A 452 14.20 12.90 16.87
N PRO A 453 12.98 12.56 16.45
CA PRO A 453 12.42 13.12 15.22
C PRO A 453 12.31 14.64 15.35
N PRO A 454 12.56 15.41 14.27
CA PRO A 454 12.49 16.86 14.33
C PRO A 454 11.09 17.32 14.75
N GLY A 455 11.02 18.14 15.80
CA GLY A 455 9.75 18.66 16.35
C GLY A 455 9.15 17.87 17.52
N ALA A 456 9.90 16.94 18.13
CA ALA A 456 9.55 16.30 19.41
C ALA A 456 9.81 17.18 20.64
#